data_AF-A0A2V8ZQ95-F1
#
_entry.id   AF-A0A2V8ZQ95-F1
#
_cell.length_a   1.000
_cell.length_b   1.000
_cell.length_c   1.000
_cell.angle_alpha   90.00
_cell.angle_beta   90.00
_cell.angle_gamma   90.00
#
_symmetry.space_group_name_H-M   'P 1'
#
loop_
_entity.id
_entity.type
_entity.pdbx_description
1 polymer ?
#
loop_
_entity_poly.entity_id
_entity_poly.type
_entity_poly.pdbx_seq_one_letter_code
_entity_poly.pdbx_strand_id
1 'polypeptide(L)'
;MYREVTMIEFREVLRLWQEQVPKKRIAAQLVLDPKTVRRYLRAAEAAELRAPMETLSDEQVRDVLLTLQPSGGRPHGEDWTRCGEQREAIQHWLVEGLRLTKIRKLLA
;
A
#
# COMPACT_ATOMS: atom_id res chain seq x y z
N MET A 1 20.91 1.49 -5.93
CA MET A 1 20.25 0.66 -6.96
C MET A 1 18.91 0.21 -6.40
N TYR A 2 17.83 0.41 -7.14
CA TYR A 2 16.49 -0.07 -6.73
C TYR A 2 16.30 -1.49 -7.26
N ARG A 3 15.85 -2.41 -6.40
CA ARG A 3 15.52 -3.80 -6.75
C ARG A 3 14.09 -4.03 -6.33
N GLU A 4 13.29 -4.58 -7.25
CA GLU A 4 11.94 -5.02 -6.92
C GLU A 4 12.01 -6.21 -5.97
N VAL A 5 11.19 -6.17 -4.92
CA VAL A 5 11.03 -7.28 -3.98
C VAL A 5 9.76 -8.00 -4.35
N THR A 6 9.88 -9.29 -4.62
CA THR A 6 8.73 -10.13 -4.96
C THR A 6 7.90 -10.43 -3.72
N MET A 7 6.64 -10.85 -3.93
CA MET A 7 5.80 -11.30 -2.82
C MET A 7 6.37 -12.51 -2.07
N ILE A 8 7.08 -13.38 -2.79
CA ILE A 8 7.76 -14.55 -2.19
C ILE A 8 8.85 -14.09 -1.23
N GLU A 9 9.71 -13.17 -1.65
CA GLU A 9 10.78 -12.64 -0.80
C GLU A 9 10.23 -11.87 0.41
N PHE A 10 9.15 -11.11 0.22
CA PHE A 10 8.48 -10.43 1.32
C PHE A 10 7.94 -11.42 2.36
N ARG A 11 7.22 -12.47 1.91
CA ARG A 11 6.70 -13.52 2.79
C ARG A 11 7.83 -14.26 3.50
N GLU A 12 8.95 -14.48 2.81
CA GLU A 12 10.13 -15.14 3.35
C GLU A 12 10.86 -14.30 4.41
N VAL A 13 10.93 -12.98 4.25
CA VAL A 13 11.42 -12.07 5.31
C VAL A 13 10.62 -12.25 6.59
N LEU A 14 9.29 -12.28 6.48
CA LEU A 14 8.40 -12.44 7.63
C LEU A 14 8.53 -13.83 8.26
N ARG A 15 8.63 -14.89 7.45
CA ARG A 15 8.84 -16.27 7.91
C ARG A 15 10.15 -16.41 8.68
N LEU A 16 11.27 -15.93 8.14
CA LEU A 16 12.57 -16.01 8.82
C LEU A 16 12.61 -15.18 10.10
N TRP A 17 11.88 -14.07 10.14
CA TRP A 17 11.74 -13.28 11.36
C TRP A 17 10.91 -14.01 12.44
N GLN A 18 9.84 -14.70 12.06
CA GLN A 18 9.07 -15.58 12.94
C GLN A 18 9.95 -16.67 13.57
N GLU A 19 10.89 -17.20 12.79
CA GLU A 19 11.92 -18.16 13.23
C GLU A 19 13.07 -17.52 14.05
N GLN A 20 12.93 -16.26 14.47
CA GLN A 20 13.92 -15.51 15.25
C GLN A 20 15.29 -15.35 14.55
N VAL A 21 15.33 -15.44 13.22
CA VAL A 21 16.56 -15.22 12.46
C VAL A 21 16.95 -13.74 12.56
N PRO A 22 18.22 -13.41 12.90
CA PRO A 22 18.66 -12.03 13.00
C PRO A 22 18.52 -11.29 11.66
N LYS A 23 17.96 -10.08 11.67
CA LYS A 23 17.71 -9.24 10.47
C LYS A 23 18.89 -9.11 9.48
N LYS A 24 20.14 -9.07 9.97
CA LYS A 24 21.34 -9.03 9.10
C LYS A 24 21.53 -10.34 8.33
N ARG A 25 21.23 -11.48 8.96
CA ARG A 25 21.27 -12.80 8.33
C ARG A 25 20.14 -12.95 7.31
N ILE A 26 18.94 -12.48 7.62
CA ILE A 26 17.81 -12.43 6.65
C ILE A 26 18.22 -11.64 5.40
N ALA A 27 18.77 -10.43 5.58
CA ALA A 27 19.21 -9.59 4.47
C ALA A 27 20.26 -10.27 3.58
N ALA A 28 21.24 -10.95 4.20
CA ALA A 28 22.27 -11.70 3.48
C ALA A 28 21.71 -12.91 2.72
N GLN A 29 20.82 -13.69 3.34
CA GLN A 29 20.21 -14.88 2.73
C GLN A 29 19.34 -14.55 1.52
N LEU A 30 18.57 -13.46 1.59
CA LEU A 30 17.65 -13.04 0.52
C LEU A 30 18.27 -12.03 -0.45
N VAL A 31 19.54 -11.67 -0.25
CA VAL A 31 20.26 -10.67 -1.06
C VAL A 31 19.47 -9.35 -1.13
N LEU A 32 18.91 -8.94 0.02
CA LEU A 32 18.13 -7.72 0.18
C LEU A 32 18.94 -6.65 0.90
N ASP A 33 18.65 -5.38 0.60
CA ASP A 33 19.22 -4.27 1.36
C ASP A 33 18.77 -4.38 2.85
N PRO A 34 19.68 -4.28 3.84
CA PRO A 34 19.32 -4.35 5.25
C PRO A 34 18.29 -3.31 5.71
N LYS A 35 18.17 -2.17 5.00
CA LYS A 35 17.14 -1.15 5.24
C LYS A 35 15.77 -1.62 4.77
N THR A 36 15.70 -2.37 3.67
CA THR A 36 14.45 -2.98 3.18
C THR A 36 13.92 -4.00 4.18
N VAL A 37 14.78 -4.91 4.65
CA VAL A 37 14.42 -5.86 5.71
C VAL A 37 13.94 -5.11 6.95
N ARG A 38 14.70 -4.10 7.41
CA ARG A 38 14.30 -3.28 8.58
C ARG A 38 12.95 -2.60 8.39
N ARG A 39 12.64 -2.12 7.18
CA ARG A 39 11.36 -1.48 6.86
C ARG A 39 10.21 -2.47 6.99
N TYR A 40 10.38 -3.69 6.48
CA TYR A 40 9.36 -4.74 6.58
C TYR A 40 9.15 -5.22 8.00
N LEU A 41 10.21 -5.38 8.79
CA LEU A 41 10.08 -5.78 10.20
C LEU A 41 9.35 -4.72 11.04
N ARG A 42 9.63 -3.42 10.80
CA ARG A 42 8.87 -2.34 11.46
C ARG A 42 7.40 -2.35 11.07
N ALA A 43 7.09 -2.63 9.81
CA ALA A 43 5.71 -2.76 9.35
C ALA A 43 5.01 -3.98 9.96
N ALA A 44 5.74 -5.08 10.15
CA ALA A 44 5.24 -6.28 10.82
C ALA A 44 4.93 -6.01 12.30
N GLU A 45 5.84 -5.34 13.00
CA GLU A 45 5.63 -4.87 14.37
C GLU A 45 4.41 -3.93 14.47
N ALA A 46 4.26 -2.99 13.53
CA ALA A 46 3.13 -2.07 13.48
C ALA A 46 1.78 -2.75 13.13
N ALA A 47 1.82 -3.87 12.42
CA ALA A 47 0.66 -4.72 12.16
C ALA A 47 0.37 -5.71 13.29
N GLU A 48 1.04 -5.56 14.45
CA GLU A 48 0.93 -6.43 15.62
C GLU A 48 1.23 -7.91 15.34
N LEU A 49 2.01 -8.19 14.30
CA LEU A 49 2.46 -9.55 14.00
C LEU A 49 3.42 -9.99 15.11
N ARG A 50 3.06 -11.03 15.86
CA ARG A 50 3.89 -11.57 16.96
C ARG A 50 4.72 -12.73 16.48
N ALA A 51 5.92 -12.88 17.02
CA ALA A 51 6.78 -14.05 16.82
C ALA A 51 7.05 -14.74 18.18
N PRO A 52 7.19 -16.08 18.25
CA PRO A 52 7.03 -17.04 17.17
C PRO A 52 5.57 -17.50 16.97
N MET A 53 5.18 -17.75 15.73
CA MET A 53 3.92 -18.37 15.32
C MET A 53 4.18 -19.55 14.37
N GLU A 54 3.29 -20.53 14.40
CA GLU A 54 3.44 -21.80 13.67
C GLU A 54 3.27 -21.63 12.15
N THR A 55 2.44 -20.68 11.69
CA THR A 55 2.20 -20.44 10.26
C THR A 55 1.81 -18.99 10.00
N LEU A 56 2.37 -18.42 8.94
CA LEU A 56 2.07 -17.07 8.45
C LEU A 56 0.88 -17.13 7.46
N SER A 57 -0.27 -16.56 7.84
CA SER A 57 -1.47 -16.52 6.97
C SER A 57 -1.43 -15.40 5.94
N ASP A 58 -2.23 -15.52 4.89
CA ASP A 58 -2.30 -14.48 3.85
C ASP A 58 -2.95 -13.19 4.37
N GLU A 59 -3.89 -13.27 5.31
CA GLU A 59 -4.46 -12.11 6.01
C GLU A 59 -3.37 -11.34 6.76
N GLN A 60 -2.49 -12.03 7.48
CA GLN A 60 -1.39 -11.39 8.19
C GLN A 60 -0.42 -10.70 7.22
N VAL A 61 -0.08 -11.36 6.11
CA VAL A 61 0.75 -10.75 5.06
C VAL A 61 0.07 -9.50 4.49
N ARG A 62 -1.25 -9.55 4.25
CA ARG A 62 -2.04 -8.41 3.78
C ARG A 62 -1.99 -7.25 4.76
N ASP A 63 -2.15 -7.51 6.05
CA ASP A 63 -2.14 -6.45 7.07
C ASP A 63 -0.77 -5.77 7.18
N VAL A 64 0.34 -6.52 7.07
CA VAL A 64 1.68 -5.91 6.98
C VAL A 64 1.86 -5.10 5.68
N LEU A 65 1.29 -5.54 4.56
CA LEU A 65 1.32 -4.76 3.32
C LEU A 65 0.55 -3.44 3.45
N LEU A 66 -0.59 -3.44 4.16
CA LEU A 66 -1.36 -2.23 4.42
C LEU A 66 -0.59 -1.24 5.30
N THR A 67 0.19 -1.71 6.28
CA THR A 67 1.05 -0.81 7.07
C THR A 67 2.24 -0.25 6.29
N LEU A 68 2.65 -0.91 5.21
CA LEU A 68 3.66 -0.42 4.27
C LEU A 68 3.12 0.58 3.25
N GLN A 69 1.79 0.65 3.05
CA GLN A 69 1.22 1.64 2.16
C GLN A 69 1.56 3.04 2.69
N PRO A 70 2.04 3.95 1.84
CA PRO A 70 2.20 5.35 2.23
C PRO A 70 0.84 5.85 2.73
N SER A 71 0.75 6.15 4.03
CA SER A 71 -0.47 6.62 4.69
C SER A 71 -0.98 7.96 4.16
N GLY A 72 -0.20 8.59 3.28
CA GLY A 72 -0.68 9.59 2.35
C GLY A 72 0.27 9.66 1.18
N GLY A 73 -0.23 9.50 -0.03
CA GLY A 73 0.39 10.14 -1.18
C GLY A 73 0.51 11.64 -0.93
N ARG A 74 1.17 12.38 -1.83
CA ARG A 74 1.15 13.84 -1.77
C ARG A 74 -0.32 14.28 -1.62
N PRO A 75 -0.66 15.12 -0.62
CA PRO A 75 -2.02 15.58 -0.46
C PRO A 75 -2.47 16.14 -1.80
N HIS A 76 -3.68 15.78 -2.17
CA HIS A 76 -4.34 16.34 -3.34
C HIS A 76 -4.27 17.87 -3.27
N GLY A 77 -3.89 18.50 -4.38
CA GLY A 77 -3.79 19.95 -4.47
C GLY A 77 -5.16 20.62 -4.35
N GLU A 78 -5.16 21.95 -4.20
CA GLU A 78 -6.38 22.75 -4.08
C GLU A 78 -7.38 22.49 -5.22
N ASP A 79 -6.89 22.30 -6.44
CA ASP A 79 -7.71 21.97 -7.61
C ASP A 79 -8.48 20.66 -7.44
N TRP A 80 -7.88 19.66 -6.82
CA TRP A 80 -8.54 18.38 -6.59
C TRP A 80 -9.61 18.50 -5.50
N THR A 81 -9.33 19.26 -4.44
CA THR A 81 -10.33 19.57 -3.41
C THR A 81 -11.55 20.26 -4.04
N ARG A 82 -11.31 21.27 -4.89
CA ARG A 82 -12.36 21.94 -5.67
C ARG A 82 -13.15 20.99 -6.57
N CYS A 83 -12.48 20.05 -7.26
CA CYS A 83 -13.19 19.02 -8.03
C CYS A 83 -14.01 18.09 -7.14
N GLY A 84 -13.51 17.77 -5.94
CA GLY A 84 -14.20 16.94 -4.95
C GLY A 84 -15.51 17.56 -4.46
N GLU A 85 -15.54 18.87 -4.27
CA GLU A 85 -16.75 19.62 -3.89
C GLU A 85 -17.88 19.48 -4.92
N GLN A 86 -17.54 19.26 -6.20
CA GLN A 86 -18.52 19.13 -7.29
C GLN A 86 -19.05 17.70 -7.46
N ARG A 87 -18.57 16.74 -6.67
CA ARG A 87 -18.84 15.30 -6.89
C ARG A 87 -20.34 14.97 -6.87
N GLU A 88 -21.09 15.48 -5.89
CA GLU A 88 -22.53 15.20 -5.77
C GLU A 88 -23.32 15.79 -6.95
N ALA A 89 -23.00 17.01 -7.37
CA ALA A 89 -23.62 17.66 -8.52
C ALA A 89 -23.36 16.89 -9.82
N ILE A 90 -22.11 16.47 -10.04
CA ILE A 90 -21.74 15.65 -11.20
C ILE A 90 -22.48 14.31 -11.16
N GLN A 91 -22.56 13.66 -10.00
CA GLN A 91 -23.27 12.39 -9.86
C GLN A 91 -24.76 12.54 -10.19
N HIS A 92 -25.40 13.60 -9.72
CA HIS A 92 -26.78 13.91 -10.05
C HIS A 92 -26.97 14.11 -11.56
N TRP A 93 -26.14 14.93 -12.21
CA TRP A 93 -26.22 15.16 -13.65
C TRP A 93 -25.98 13.90 -14.49
N LEU A 94 -25.11 13.00 -14.03
CA LEU A 94 -24.91 11.71 -14.68
C LEU A 94 -26.17 10.83 -14.61
N VAL A 95 -26.88 10.84 -13.48
CA VAL A 95 -28.18 10.16 -13.34
C VAL A 95 -29.22 10.78 -14.29
N GLU A 96 -29.20 12.10 -14.46
CA GLU A 96 -30.06 12.81 -15.43
C GLU A 96 -29.62 12.63 -16.91
N GLY A 97 -28.59 11.82 -17.16
CA GLY A 97 -28.11 11.51 -18.51
C GLY A 97 -27.36 12.65 -19.19
N LEU A 98 -26.86 13.62 -18.43
CA LEU A 98 -25.99 14.67 -18.95
C LEU A 98 -24.65 14.07 -19.39
N ARG A 99 -24.34 14.19 -20.68
CA ARG A 99 -23.07 13.75 -21.26
C ARG A 99 -22.15 14.95 -21.49
N LEU A 100 -20.84 14.74 -21.49
CA LEU A 100 -19.86 15.79 -21.82
C LEU A 100 -20.13 16.45 -23.18
N THR A 101 -20.61 15.68 -24.16
CA THR A 101 -21.01 16.22 -25.47
C THR A 101 -22.23 17.14 -25.39
N LYS A 102 -23.15 16.89 -24.46
CA LYS A 102 -24.33 17.74 -24.19
C LYS A 102 -23.91 19.01 -23.44
N ILE A 103 -23.00 18.92 -22.48
CA ILE A 103 -22.40 20.08 -21.80
C ILE A 103 -21.74 21.01 -22.81
N ARG A 104 -20.87 20.48 -23.70
CA ARG A 104 -20.21 21.28 -24.73
C ARG A 104 -21.20 21.99 -25.67
N LYS A 105 -22.35 21.38 -25.95
CA LYS A 105 -23.42 21.98 -26.76
C LYS A 105 -24.21 23.06 -26.01
N LEU A 106 -24.36 22.93 -24.70
CA LEU A 106 -25.11 23.88 -23.86
C LEU A 106 -24.27 25.10 -23.45
N LEU A 107 -22.95 24.98 -23.46
CA LEU A 107 -21.99 26.05 -23.11
C LEU A 107 -21.44 26.82 -24.33
N ALA A 108 -21.82 26.43 -25.54
CA ALA A 108 -21.48 27.12 -26.79
C ALA A 108 -22.62 28.05 -27.19
#